data_AF-A0A1V8S8L8-F1
#
_entry.id   AF-A0A1V8S8L8-F1
#
_cell.length_a   1.000
_cell.length_b   1.000
_cell.length_c   1.000
_cell.angle_alpha   90.00
_cell.angle_beta   90.00
_cell.angle_gamma   90.00
#
_symmetry.space_group_name_H-M   'P 1'
#
loop_
_entity.id
_entity.type
_entity.pdbx_description
1 polymer ?
#
loop_
_entity_poly.entity_id
_entity_poly.type
_entity_poly.pdbx_seq_one_letter_code
_entity_poly.pdbx_strand_id
1 'polypeptide(L)'
;MPPATRTLHERMLKICHYRQRGASMGKKAKWAIYKKEHFQNLVGNVDMLVRGLVELFLATHPSQSVLCDDEAEEFRDVEPLDLLKDIAKAHHAPLADLLA
;
A
#
# COMPACT_ATOMS: atom_id res chain seq x y z
N MET A 1 -15.69 10.88 -0.65
CA MET A 1 -14.24 10.97 -0.44
C MET A 1 -13.77 12.33 -0.97
N PRO A 2 -13.04 13.13 -0.19
CA PRO A 2 -12.45 14.39 -0.67
C PRO A 2 -11.64 14.21 -1.97
N PRO A 3 -11.60 15.21 -2.87
CA PRO A 3 -10.94 15.09 -4.17
C PRO A 3 -9.46 14.71 -4.06
N ALA A 4 -8.71 15.34 -3.15
CA ALA A 4 -7.31 15.01 -2.88
C ALA A 4 -7.10 13.53 -2.49
N THR A 5 -7.91 13.03 -1.56
CA THR A 5 -7.83 11.63 -1.12
C THR A 5 -8.22 10.64 -2.22
N ARG A 6 -9.13 11.03 -3.12
CA ARG A 6 -9.53 10.20 -4.27
C ARG A 6 -8.36 10.04 -5.26
N THR A 7 -7.67 11.12 -5.59
CA THR A 7 -6.48 11.07 -6.47
C THR A 7 -5.41 10.15 -5.88
N LEU A 8 -5.17 10.25 -4.57
CA LEU A 8 -4.24 9.36 -3.86
C LEU A 8 -4.66 7.88 -4.00
N HIS A 9 -5.94 7.59 -3.77
CA HIS A 9 -6.48 6.24 -3.90
C HIS A 9 -6.33 5.67 -5.32
N GLU A 10 -6.63 6.48 -6.34
CA GLU A 10 -6.51 6.08 -7.75
C GLU A 10 -5.04 5.80 -8.13
N ARG A 11 -4.09 6.61 -7.64
CA ARG A 11 -2.64 6.40 -7.86
C ARG A 11 -2.15 5.11 -7.19
N MET A 12 -2.52 4.87 -5.92
CA MET A 12 -2.19 3.62 -5.22
C MET A 12 -2.74 2.39 -5.96
N LEU A 13 -3.98 2.46 -6.45
CA LEU A 13 -4.58 1.38 -7.25
C LEU A 13 -3.81 1.13 -8.55
N LYS A 14 -3.41 2.19 -9.25
CA LYS A 14 -2.64 2.09 -10.49
C LYS A 14 -1.31 1.36 -10.27
N ILE A 15 -0.57 1.71 -9.22
CA ILE A 15 0.69 1.06 -8.84
C ILE A 15 0.44 -0.44 -8.55
N CYS A 16 -0.55 -0.75 -7.71
CA CYS A 16 -0.90 -2.13 -7.39
C CYS A 16 -1.22 -2.95 -8.64
N HIS A 17 -2.04 -2.40 -9.55
CA HIS A 17 -2.40 -3.07 -10.79
C HIS A 17 -1.21 -3.27 -11.73
N TYR A 18 -0.29 -2.31 -11.80
CA TYR A 18 0.93 -2.44 -12.58
C TYR A 18 1.80 -3.58 -12.05
N ARG A 19 2.01 -3.65 -10.72
CA ARG A 19 2.81 -4.71 -10.06
C ARG A 19 2.18 -6.09 -10.16
N GLN A 20 0.85 -6.17 -10.17
CA GLN A 20 0.11 -7.43 -10.25
C GLN A 20 -0.02 -8.00 -11.69
N ARG A 21 0.61 -7.36 -12.70
CA ARG A 21 0.59 -7.81 -14.10
C ARG A 21 0.91 -9.31 -14.21
N GLY A 22 -0.07 -10.09 -14.68
CA GLY A 22 0.04 -11.54 -14.89
C GLY A 22 -0.77 -12.39 -13.89
N ALA A 23 -1.22 -11.82 -12.78
CA ALA A 23 -2.15 -12.51 -11.89
C ALA A 23 -3.54 -12.58 -12.56
N SER A 24 -3.97 -13.80 -12.91
CA SER A 24 -5.35 -14.08 -13.34
C SER A 24 -6.32 -13.73 -12.20
N MET A 25 -6.83 -12.51 -12.21
CA MET A 25 -7.90 -12.10 -11.32
C MET A 25 -9.23 -12.29 -12.04
N GLY A 26 -9.77 -13.51 -11.98
CA GLY A 26 -11.18 -13.73 -12.33
C GLY A 26 -12.08 -12.72 -11.61
N LYS A 27 -13.23 -12.38 -12.19
CA LYS A 27 -14.16 -11.40 -11.59
C LYS A 27 -14.50 -11.80 -10.16
N LYS A 28 -13.96 -11.05 -9.19
CA LYS A 28 -14.28 -11.22 -7.77
C LYS A 28 -15.66 -10.61 -7.50
N ALA A 29 -16.47 -11.28 -6.69
CA ALA A 29 -17.75 -10.75 -6.23
C ALA A 29 -17.51 -9.50 -5.36
N LYS A 30 -18.31 -8.45 -5.57
CA LYS A 30 -18.26 -7.24 -4.73
C LYS A 30 -19.01 -7.51 -3.43
N TRP A 31 -18.40 -7.11 -2.31
CA TRP A 31 -18.99 -7.20 -0.97
C TRP A 31 -18.54 -5.99 -0.13
N ALA A 32 -19.21 -5.74 0.99
CA ALA A 32 -18.96 -4.58 1.84
C ALA A 32 -18.59 -4.99 3.27
N ILE A 33 -17.73 -4.18 3.90
CA ILE A 33 -17.38 -4.30 5.32
C ILE A 33 -18.24 -3.32 6.11
N TYR A 34 -19.17 -3.82 6.91
CA TYR A 34 -20.18 -2.99 7.59
C TYR A 34 -19.72 -2.41 8.93
N LYS A 35 -18.75 -3.04 9.60
CA LYS A 35 -18.24 -2.59 10.90
C LYS A 35 -16.80 -2.14 10.78
N LYS A 36 -16.48 -1.01 11.41
CA LYS A 36 -15.12 -0.45 11.49
C LYS A 36 -14.12 -1.47 12.06
N GLU A 37 -14.51 -2.20 13.09
CA GLU A 37 -13.70 -3.24 13.74
C GLU A 37 -13.24 -4.31 12.74
N HIS A 38 -14.13 -4.76 11.86
CA HIS A 38 -13.79 -5.76 10.83
C HIS A 38 -12.78 -5.21 9.82
N PHE A 39 -12.89 -3.93 9.47
CA PHE A 39 -11.92 -3.27 8.60
C PHE A 39 -10.55 -3.13 9.28
N GLN A 40 -10.52 -2.69 10.54
CA GLN A 40 -9.29 -2.55 11.32
C GLN A 40 -8.58 -3.91 11.51
N ASN A 41 -9.33 -4.96 11.84
CA ASN A 41 -8.79 -6.31 11.97
C ASN A 41 -8.24 -6.83 10.64
N LEU A 42 -8.92 -6.56 9.52
CA LEU A 42 -8.42 -6.95 8.20
C LEU A 42 -7.08 -6.27 7.89
N VAL A 43 -6.98 -4.96 8.09
CA VAL A 43 -5.74 -4.20 7.86
C VAL A 43 -4.62 -4.70 8.76
N GLY A 44 -4.88 -4.88 10.06
CA GLY A 44 -3.89 -5.37 11.02
C GLY A 44 -3.40 -6.78 10.70
N ASN A 45 -4.30 -7.70 10.32
CA ASN A 45 -3.92 -9.06 9.95
C ASN A 45 -3.07 -9.09 8.67
N VAL A 46 -3.42 -8.28 7.66
CA VAL A 46 -2.62 -8.20 6.43
C VAL A 46 -1.24 -7.62 6.71
N ASP A 47 -1.14 -6.55 7.52
CA ASP A 47 0.13 -5.96 7.93
C ASP A 47 1.02 -7.00 8.65
N MET A 48 0.47 -7.70 9.63
CA MET A 48 1.17 -8.77 10.34
C MET A 48 1.69 -9.88 9.41
N LEU A 49 0.86 -10.35 8.47
CA LEU A 49 1.24 -11.39 7.52
C LEU A 49 2.34 -10.92 6.55
N VAL A 50 2.25 -9.67 6.07
CA VAL A 50 3.26 -9.11 5.17
C VAL A 50 4.59 -8.92 5.91
N ARG A 51 4.59 -8.43 7.16
CA ARG A 51 5.80 -8.34 7.99
C ARG A 51 6.46 -9.71 8.17
N GLY A 52 5.68 -10.73 8.51
CA GLY A 52 6.19 -12.10 8.60
C GLY A 52 6.76 -12.61 7.27
N LEU A 53 6.15 -12.27 6.14
CA LEU A 53 6.68 -12.65 4.82
C LEU A 53 8.04 -11.98 4.54
N VAL A 54 8.20 -10.71 4.90
CA VAL A 54 9.46 -9.98 4.75
C VAL A 54 10.57 -10.62 5.61
N GLU A 55 10.28 -10.93 6.87
CA GLU A 55 11.23 -11.57 7.78
C GLU A 55 11.67 -12.97 7.31
N LEU A 56 10.78 -13.72 6.66
CA LEU A 56 11.10 -15.05 6.12
C LEU A 56 12.01 -15.01 4.89
N PHE A 57 11.98 -13.93 4.10
CA PHE A 57 12.67 -13.84 2.81
C PHE A 57 13.63 -12.66 2.73
N LEU A 58 14.64 -12.65 3.61
CA LEU A 58 15.61 -11.56 3.71
C LEU A 58 16.34 -11.25 2.39
N ALA A 59 16.56 -12.25 1.54
CA ALA A 59 17.18 -12.09 0.23
C ALA A 59 16.40 -11.14 -0.71
N THR A 60 15.12 -10.88 -0.42
CA THR A 60 14.26 -9.98 -1.21
C THR A 60 14.31 -8.53 -0.75
N HIS A 61 14.93 -8.21 0.39
CA HIS A 61 15.02 -6.84 0.91
C HIS A 61 15.58 -5.83 -0.11
N PRO A 62 16.67 -6.12 -0.86
CA PRO A 62 17.18 -5.17 -1.85
C PRO A 62 16.16 -4.87 -2.95
N SER A 63 15.46 -5.90 -3.44
CA SER A 63 14.40 -5.71 -4.44
C SER A 63 13.18 -4.97 -3.90
N GLN A 64 12.86 -5.15 -2.61
CA GLN A 64 11.77 -4.41 -1.96
C GLN A 64 12.12 -2.93 -1.81
N SER A 65 13.37 -2.61 -1.47
CA SER A 65 13.84 -1.22 -1.38
C SER A 65 13.67 -0.48 -2.70
N VAL A 66 14.12 -1.09 -3.82
CA VAL A 66 13.96 -0.51 -5.16
C VAL A 66 12.49 -0.26 -5.49
N LEU A 67 11.60 -1.19 -5.11
CA LEU A 67 10.17 -1.03 -5.31
C LEU A 67 9.59 0.11 -4.46
N CYS A 68 10.08 0.32 -3.24
CA CYS A 68 9.68 1.45 -2.41
C CYS A 68 10.18 2.79 -2.98
N ASP A 69 11.39 2.83 -3.54
CA ASP A 69 11.94 4.02 -4.21
C ASP A 69 11.08 4.40 -5.41
N ASP A 70 10.80 3.44 -6.31
CA ASP A 70 9.95 3.65 -7.49
C ASP A 70 8.54 4.11 -7.10
N GLU A 71 7.98 3.58 -6.02
CA GLU A 71 6.67 3.99 -5.51
C GLU A 71 6.67 5.39 -4.92
N ALA A 72 7.72 5.77 -4.19
CA ALA A 72 7.85 7.13 -3.65
C ALA A 72 7.94 8.18 -4.77
N GLU A 73 8.66 7.89 -5.87
CA GLU A 73 8.70 8.75 -7.05
C GLU A 73 7.32 9.04 -7.62
N GLU A 74 6.46 8.01 -7.69
CA GLU A 74 5.10 8.11 -8.23
C GLU A 74 4.15 8.96 -7.37
N PHE A 75 4.54 9.31 -6.14
CA PHE A 75 3.74 10.14 -5.22
C PHE A 75 4.30 11.56 -5.01
N ARG A 76 5.46 11.92 -5.58
CA ARG A 76 6.08 13.25 -5.37
C ARG A 76 5.18 14.42 -5.80
N ASP A 77 4.28 14.22 -6.75
CA ASP A 77 3.39 15.23 -7.33
C ASP A 77 1.99 15.27 -6.67
N VAL A 78 1.76 14.52 -5.60
CA VAL A 78 0.42 14.30 -5.01
C VAL A 78 0.19 15.17 -3.77
N GLU A 79 -0.81 16.07 -3.83
CA GLU A 79 -1.09 17.08 -2.79
C GLU A 79 -1.32 16.56 -1.35
N PRO A 80 -1.87 15.36 -1.08
CA PRO A 80 -1.96 14.81 0.28
C PRO A 80 -0.78 13.89 0.67
N LEU A 81 0.47 14.27 0.37
CA LEU A 81 1.65 13.47 0.72
C LEU A 81 1.81 13.26 2.23
N ASP A 82 1.52 14.28 3.04
CA ASP A 82 1.60 14.21 4.51
C ASP A 82 0.64 13.16 5.09
N LEU A 83 -0.58 13.09 4.55
CA LEU A 83 -1.57 12.09 4.95
C LEU A 83 -1.08 10.67 4.61
N LEU A 84 -0.51 10.48 3.40
CA LEU A 84 0.06 9.20 3.00
C LEU A 84 1.22 8.81 3.93
N LYS A 85 2.09 9.77 4.26
CA LYS A 85 3.23 9.58 5.15
C LYS A 85 2.80 9.13 6.53
N ASP A 86 1.79 9.75 7.12
CA ASP A 86 1.29 9.37 8.44
C ASP A 86 0.65 7.97 8.46
N ILE A 87 -0.06 7.60 7.39
CA ILE A 87 -0.60 6.24 7.23
C ILE A 87 0.55 5.23 7.00
N ALA A 88 1.55 5.59 6.20
CA ALA A 88 2.70 4.75 5.91
C ALA A 88 3.55 4.51 7.16
N LYS A 89 3.74 5.49 8.04
CA LYS A 89 4.44 5.28 9.33
C LYS A 89 3.81 4.17 10.17
N ALA A 90 2.47 4.06 10.14
CA ALA A 90 1.75 3.06 10.92
C ALA A 90 1.89 1.64 10.35
N HIS A 91 1.96 1.48 9.02
CA HIS A 91 1.82 0.16 8.36
C HIS A 91 2.99 -0.23 7.45
N HIS A 92 3.84 0.72 7.04
CA HIS A 92 4.90 0.50 6.06
C HIS A 92 6.04 1.51 6.24
N ALA A 93 6.82 1.34 7.32
CA ALA A 93 7.92 2.25 7.68
C ALA A 93 8.91 2.53 6.52
N PRO A 94 9.36 1.55 5.70
CA PRO A 94 10.31 1.81 4.62
C PRO A 94 9.81 2.82 3.58
N LEU A 95 8.52 2.83 3.28
CA LEU A 95 7.92 3.76 2.33
C LEU A 95 7.77 5.15 2.97
N ALA A 96 7.43 5.21 4.25
CA ALA A 96 7.27 6.48 4.97
C ALA A 96 8.56 7.30 5.00
N ASP A 97 9.71 6.63 5.10
CA ASP A 97 11.03 7.25 5.13
C ASP A 97 11.42 7.86 3.77
N LEU A 98 10.89 7.33 2.68
CA LEU A 98 11.17 7.77 1.30
C LEU A 98 10.22 8.88 0.81
N LEU A 99 9.05 9.03 1.45
CA LEU A 99 8.12 10.14 1.20
C LEU A 99 8.53 11.43 1.95
N ALA A 100 9.81 11.56 2.31
CA ALA A 100 10.35 12.61 3.18
C ALA A 100 10.77 13.88 2.45
#